data_AF-A0A4V1TYD5-F1
#
_entry.id   AF-A0A4V1TYD5-F1
#
_cell.length_a   1.000
_cell.length_b   1.000
_cell.length_c   1.000
_cell.angle_alpha   90.00
_cell.angle_beta   90.00
_cell.angle_gamma   90.00
#
_symmetry.space_group_name_H-M   'P 1'
#
loop_
_entity.id
_entity.type
_entity.pdbx_description
1 polymer ?
#
loop_
_entity_poly.entity_id
_entity_poly.type
_entity_poly.pdbx_seq_one_letter_code
_entity_poly.pdbx_strand_id
1 'polypeptide(L)'
;MKRHNLRPLTTPWRWAAAGALLGLLMALAVFAPARWLAAAVLSASRGQVQLADARGTVWRGDARLLLSGGEGSRDAVALPGAVQWRLGLSGLGVAGEVTADCCTSAPLRWRLSPQWGGASLAWADGQSQWPAALLAGLGTPWNSLAPQGNLQLATRGLVIDWNAGRMTLAGQARL
;
A
#
# COMPACT_ATOMS: atom_id res chain seq x y z
N MET A 1 -55.71 21.83 -41.33
CA MET A 1 -54.24 21.89 -41.21
C MET A 1 -53.80 21.45 -39.81
N LYS A 2 -53.27 20.24 -39.65
CA LYS A 2 -52.68 19.75 -38.38
C LYS A 2 -51.17 20.03 -38.41
N ARG A 3 -50.68 20.86 -37.49
CA ARG A 3 -49.23 21.10 -37.32
C ARG A 3 -48.66 19.95 -36.51
N HIS A 4 -47.76 19.16 -37.11
CA HIS A 4 -46.99 18.16 -36.38
C HIS A 4 -45.88 18.88 -35.60
N ASN A 5 -46.02 18.92 -34.27
CA ASN A 5 -44.97 19.40 -33.38
C ASN A 5 -43.86 18.33 -33.31
N LEU A 6 -42.79 18.52 -34.07
CA LEU A 6 -41.56 17.76 -33.89
C LEU A 6 -40.89 18.24 -32.60
N ARG A 7 -40.98 17.43 -31.53
CA ARG A 7 -40.18 17.66 -30.32
C ARG A 7 -38.70 17.58 -30.71
N PRO A 8 -37.87 18.60 -30.41
CA PRO A 8 -36.44 18.47 -30.57
C PRO A 8 -35.97 17.34 -29.65
N LEU A 9 -35.38 16.30 -30.24
CA LEU A 9 -34.64 15.30 -29.49
C LEU A 9 -33.43 16.03 -28.92
N THR A 10 -33.53 16.47 -27.67
CA THR A 10 -32.38 16.96 -26.94
C THR A 10 -31.43 15.78 -26.79
N THR A 11 -30.34 15.78 -27.57
CA THR A 11 -29.29 14.77 -27.44
C THR A 11 -28.88 14.72 -25.97
N PRO A 12 -28.94 13.54 -25.30
CA PRO A 12 -28.76 13.43 -23.85
C PRO A 12 -27.27 13.54 -23.47
N TRP A 13 -26.63 14.64 -23.86
CA TRP A 13 -25.20 14.89 -23.70
C TRP A 13 -24.78 14.91 -22.22
N ARG A 14 -25.70 15.27 -21.31
CA ARG A 14 -25.51 15.17 -19.86
C ARG A 14 -25.30 13.72 -19.40
N TRP A 15 -26.03 12.77 -19.97
CA TRP A 15 -25.88 11.35 -19.66
C TRP A 15 -24.63 10.76 -20.29
N ALA A 16 -24.27 11.20 -21.50
CA ALA A 16 -23.01 10.85 -22.13
C ALA A 16 -21.79 11.36 -21.32
N ALA A 17 -21.84 12.61 -20.86
CA ALA A 17 -20.80 13.20 -20.02
C ALA A 17 -20.70 12.51 -18.65
N ALA A 18 -21.84 12.20 -18.01
CA ALA A 18 -21.87 11.45 -16.77
C ALA A 18 -21.29 10.04 -16.93
N GLY A 19 -21.66 9.35 -18.01
CA GLY A 19 -21.12 8.03 -18.34
C GLY A 19 -19.61 8.07 -18.63
N ALA A 20 -19.14 9.08 -19.36
CA ALA A 20 -17.73 9.27 -19.63
C ALA A 20 -16.93 9.56 -18.35
N LEU A 21 -17.46 10.41 -17.47
CA LEU A 21 -16.83 10.72 -16.18
C LEU A 21 -16.77 9.48 -15.28
N LEU A 22 -17.88 8.73 -15.18
CA LEU A 22 -17.93 7.50 -14.40
C LEU A 22 -16.96 6.45 -14.97
N GLY A 23 -16.92 6.28 -16.29
CA GLY A 23 -15.99 5.39 -16.97
C GLY A 23 -14.53 5.78 -16.73
N LEU A 24 -14.21 7.07 -16.76
CA LEU A 24 -12.87 7.57 -16.45
C LEU A 24 -12.48 7.29 -15.00
N LEU A 25 -13.37 7.55 -14.04
CA LEU A 25 -13.10 7.28 -12.62
C LEU A 25 -12.90 5.79 -12.36
N MET A 26 -13.74 4.94 -12.95
CA MET A 26 -13.59 3.49 -12.87
C MET A 26 -12.28 3.02 -13.50
N ALA A 27 -11.93 3.53 -14.68
CA ALA A 27 -10.69 3.21 -15.34
C ALA A 27 -9.48 3.63 -14.49
N LEU A 28 -9.51 4.82 -13.89
CA LEU A 28 -8.45 5.27 -12.97
C LEU A 28 -8.35 4.41 -11.71
N ALA A 29 -9.47 3.93 -11.16
CA ALA A 29 -9.46 3.04 -10.01
C ALA A 29 -8.87 1.66 -10.36
N VAL A 30 -9.26 1.08 -11.50
CA VAL A 30 -8.79 -0.25 -11.94
C VAL A 30 -7.36 -0.22 -12.46
N PHE A 31 -6.98 0.83 -13.20
CA PHE A 31 -5.67 1.00 -13.81
C PHE A 31 -4.79 2.02 -13.06
N ALA A 32 -5.04 2.20 -11.76
CA ALA A 32 -4.28 3.11 -10.91
C ALA A 32 -2.78 2.75 -10.98
N PRO A 33 -1.89 3.67 -11.39
CA PRO A 33 -0.48 3.35 -11.61
C PRO A 33 0.28 3.16 -10.28
N ALA A 34 1.26 2.26 -10.25
CA ALA A 34 2.06 1.93 -9.05
C ALA A 34 2.70 3.15 -8.37
N ARG A 35 3.07 4.19 -9.14
CA ARG A 35 3.60 5.44 -8.61
C ARG A 35 2.69 6.14 -7.59
N TRP A 36 1.37 5.92 -7.66
CA TRP A 36 0.45 6.50 -6.68
C TRP A 36 0.57 5.79 -5.33
N LEU A 37 0.76 4.47 -5.33
CA LEU A 37 1.07 3.72 -4.12
C LEU A 37 2.41 4.19 -3.54
N ALA A 38 3.44 4.33 -4.39
CA ALA A 38 4.74 4.84 -3.96
C ALA A 38 4.65 6.24 -3.31
N ALA A 39 3.91 7.16 -3.93
CA ALA A 39 3.69 8.50 -3.39
C ALA A 39 2.91 8.49 -2.07
N ALA A 40 1.91 7.61 -1.95
CA ALA A 40 1.14 7.45 -0.71
C ALA A 40 1.99 6.89 0.44
N VAL A 41 2.86 5.91 0.16
CA VAL A 41 3.80 5.36 1.14
C VAL A 41 4.83 6.41 1.56
N LEU A 42 5.35 7.17 0.59
CA LEU A 42 6.31 8.24 0.85
C LEU A 42 5.72 9.32 1.77
N SER A 43 4.50 9.77 1.50
CA SER A 43 3.84 10.81 2.31
C SER A 43 3.40 10.29 3.68
N ALA A 44 2.85 9.07 3.75
CA ALA A 44 2.43 8.46 5.01
C ALA A 44 3.61 8.20 5.97
N SER A 45 4.78 7.86 5.42
CA SER A 45 6.01 7.63 6.19
C SER A 45 6.87 8.88 6.41
N ARG A 46 6.42 10.07 5.97
CA ARG A 46 7.21 11.32 6.02
C ARG A 46 8.59 11.18 5.38
N GLY A 47 8.66 10.46 4.27
CA GLY A 47 9.89 10.24 3.51
C GLY A 47 10.74 9.06 3.98
N GLN A 48 10.43 8.43 5.11
CA GLN A 48 11.26 7.36 5.70
C GLN A 48 11.22 6.07 4.89
N VAL A 49 10.09 5.77 4.24
CA VAL A 49 9.91 4.57 3.41
C VAL A 49 9.64 5.03 1.98
N GLN A 50 10.48 4.57 1.05
CA GLN A 50 10.38 4.94 -0.35
C GLN A 50 10.28 3.69 -1.21
N LEU A 51 9.31 3.68 -2.14
CA LEU A 51 9.19 2.67 -3.18
C LEU A 51 9.75 3.26 -4.48
N ALA A 52 11.04 3.08 -4.71
CA ALA A 52 11.73 3.57 -5.90
C ALA A 52 11.48 2.66 -7.10
N ASP A 53 11.49 3.24 -8.30
CA ASP A 53 11.27 2.52 -9.57
C ASP A 53 9.99 1.68 -9.59
N ALA A 54 8.91 2.16 -8.95
CA ALA A 54 7.66 1.45 -8.86
C ALA A 54 7.03 1.20 -10.25
N ARG A 55 6.83 -0.07 -10.59
CA ARG A 55 6.29 -0.56 -11.87
C ARG A 55 4.94 -1.24 -11.66
N GLY A 56 4.09 -1.23 -12.69
CA GLY A 56 2.76 -1.84 -12.66
C GLY A 56 1.67 -0.92 -12.12
N THR A 57 0.72 -1.49 -11.38
CA THR A 57 -0.45 -0.81 -10.83
C THR A 57 -0.44 -0.83 -9.30
N VAL A 58 -1.32 -0.04 -8.68
CA VAL A 58 -1.59 -0.13 -7.24
C VAL A 58 -2.00 -1.54 -6.84
N TRP A 59 -2.69 -2.28 -7.72
CA TRP A 59 -3.13 -3.65 -7.49
C TRP A 59 -2.04 -4.68 -7.64
N ARG A 60 -1.09 -4.49 -8.54
CA ARG A 60 0.00 -5.45 -8.78
C ARG A 60 1.19 -4.74 -9.36
N GLY A 61 2.31 -4.85 -8.67
CA GLY A 61 3.54 -4.21 -9.10
C GLY A 61 4.76 -4.67 -8.32
N ASP A 62 5.87 -4.05 -8.67
CA ASP A 62 7.18 -4.25 -8.07
C ASP A 62 7.89 -2.91 -7.90
N ALA A 63 8.73 -2.80 -6.88
CA ALA A 63 9.53 -1.62 -6.59
C ALA A 63 10.78 -2.00 -5.80
N ARG A 64 11.75 -1.10 -5.74
CA ARG A 64 12.86 -1.18 -4.80
C ARG A 64 12.47 -0.46 -3.52
N LEU A 65 12.57 -1.15 -2.38
CA LEU A 65 12.30 -0.53 -1.08
C LEU A 65 13.56 0.17 -0.58
N LEU A 66 13.45 1.45 -0.25
CA LEU A 66 14.52 2.22 0.37
C LEU A 66 14.02 2.76 1.72
N LEU A 67 14.87 2.66 2.74
CA LEU A 67 14.66 3.36 4.01
C LEU A 67 15.58 4.57 4.09
N SER A 68 15.04 5.73 4.45
CA SER A 68 15.81 6.96 4.68
C SER A 68 15.46 7.59 6.02
N GLY A 69 16.27 8.57 6.42
CA GLY A 69 16.06 9.35 7.65
C GLY A 69 14.84 10.28 7.62
N GLY A 70 14.02 10.25 6.55
CA GLY A 70 12.87 11.14 6.35
C GLY A 70 13.20 12.38 5.54
N GLU A 71 12.27 13.36 5.55
CA GLU A 71 12.43 14.63 4.82
C GLU A 71 13.75 15.33 5.14
N GLY A 72 14.49 15.70 4.08
CA GLY A 72 15.78 16.38 4.19
C GLY A 72 16.99 15.45 4.36
N SER A 73 16.79 14.15 4.64
CA SER A 73 17.88 13.17 4.64
C SER A 73 18.25 12.76 3.21
N ARG A 74 19.55 12.73 2.92
CA ARG A 74 20.10 12.19 1.66
C ARG A 74 20.54 10.74 1.79
N ASP A 75 20.64 10.25 3.03
CA ASP A 75 21.08 8.89 3.31
C ASP A 75 19.87 7.97 3.20
N ALA A 76 19.97 7.01 2.28
CA ALA A 76 18.98 5.97 2.08
C ALA A 76 19.67 4.63 1.90
N VAL A 77 19.12 3.60 2.53
CA VAL A 77 19.57 2.21 2.40
C VAL A 77 18.53 1.46 1.61
N ALA A 78 18.95 0.86 0.49
CA ALA A 78 18.11 0.03 -0.33
C ALA A 78 18.04 -1.40 0.23
N LEU A 79 16.84 -1.97 0.25
CA LEU A 79 16.63 -3.39 0.47
C LEU A 79 17.22 -4.18 -0.71
N PRO A 80 17.94 -5.29 -0.48
CA PRO A 80 18.38 -6.15 -1.56
C PRO A 80 17.21 -6.76 -2.33
N GLY A 81 17.25 -6.70 -3.66
CA GLY A 81 16.19 -7.25 -4.52
C GLY A 81 14.98 -6.31 -4.69
N ALA A 82 13.92 -6.85 -5.26
CA ALA A 82 12.66 -6.13 -5.42
C ALA A 82 11.65 -6.54 -4.34
N VAL A 83 10.73 -5.62 -4.06
CA VAL A 83 9.51 -5.89 -3.30
C VAL A 83 8.36 -5.92 -4.29
N GLN A 84 7.64 -7.02 -4.33
CA GLN A 84 6.45 -7.17 -5.14
C GLN A 84 5.21 -7.16 -4.25
N TRP A 85 4.13 -6.58 -4.77
CA TRP A 85 2.83 -6.59 -4.10
C TRP A 85 1.73 -7.06 -5.02
N ARG A 86 0.69 -7.65 -4.41
CA ARG A 86 -0.59 -7.92 -5.06
C ARG A 86 -1.70 -7.59 -4.09
N LEU A 87 -2.57 -6.69 -4.47
CA LEU A 87 -3.74 -6.25 -3.72
C LEU A 87 -5.00 -6.71 -4.45
N GLY A 88 -6.04 -6.98 -3.68
CA GLY A 88 -7.36 -7.31 -4.19
C GLY A 88 -8.44 -6.90 -3.20
N LEU A 89 -9.66 -6.74 -3.71
CA LEU A 89 -10.83 -6.54 -2.86
C LEU A 89 -11.16 -7.86 -2.16
N SER A 90 -11.50 -7.78 -0.87
CA SER A 90 -11.84 -8.93 -0.03
C SER A 90 -13.09 -8.58 0.80
N GLY A 91 -14.27 -8.88 0.26
CA GLY A 91 -15.54 -8.45 0.85
C GLY A 91 -15.66 -6.92 0.82
N LEU A 92 -15.89 -6.30 1.98
CA LEU A 92 -15.88 -4.84 2.14
C LEU A 92 -14.48 -4.25 2.35
N GLY A 93 -13.45 -5.10 2.43
CA GLY A 93 -12.08 -4.69 2.72
C GLY A 93 -11.13 -4.86 1.53
N VAL A 94 -9.85 -4.64 1.80
CA VAL A 94 -8.74 -4.89 0.89
C VAL A 94 -7.84 -5.95 1.51
N ALA A 95 -7.47 -6.96 0.75
CA ALA A 95 -6.43 -7.91 1.13
C ALA A 95 -5.23 -7.74 0.20
N GLY A 96 -4.05 -8.00 0.73
CA GLY A 96 -2.84 -7.92 -0.06
C GLY A 96 -1.81 -8.95 0.37
N GLU A 97 -0.87 -9.19 -0.53
CA GLU A 97 0.36 -9.90 -0.24
C GLU A 97 1.54 -9.07 -0.68
N VAL A 98 2.61 -9.12 0.12
CA VAL A 98 3.88 -8.47 -0.16
C VAL A 98 4.98 -9.53 -0.08
N THR A 99 5.84 -9.56 -1.08
CA THR A 99 7.00 -10.44 -1.15
C THR A 99 8.24 -9.59 -1.33
N ALA A 100 9.34 -9.95 -0.68
CA ALA A 100 10.64 -9.34 -0.85
C ALA A 100 11.65 -10.45 -1.16
N ASP A 101 12.33 -10.36 -2.31
CA ASP A 101 13.17 -11.44 -2.85
C ASP A 101 14.25 -11.93 -1.87
N CYS A 102 14.83 -11.00 -1.10
CA CYS A 102 15.89 -11.30 -0.14
C CYS A 102 15.42 -12.00 1.14
N CYS A 103 14.15 -11.79 1.50
CA CYS A 103 13.79 -11.64 2.91
C CYS A 103 12.52 -12.38 3.29
N THR A 104 11.69 -12.78 2.33
CA THR A 104 10.44 -13.51 2.59
C THR A 104 10.45 -14.83 1.84
N SER A 105 10.39 -15.96 2.57
CA SER A 105 10.26 -17.29 1.97
C SER A 105 8.83 -17.57 1.48
N ALA A 106 7.85 -16.89 2.07
CA ALA A 106 6.45 -16.91 1.66
C ALA A 106 5.88 -15.49 1.66
N PRO A 107 4.87 -15.19 0.82
CA PRO A 107 4.26 -13.87 0.77
C PRO A 107 3.65 -13.47 2.12
N LEU A 108 3.97 -12.26 2.57
CA LEU A 108 3.38 -11.63 3.75
C LEU A 108 1.98 -11.15 3.41
N ARG A 109 0.99 -11.92 3.83
CA ARG A 109 -0.43 -11.64 3.57
C ARG A 109 -1.03 -10.78 4.67
N TRP A 110 -1.89 -9.85 4.27
CA TRP A 110 -2.62 -8.99 5.18
C TRP A 110 -4.04 -8.73 4.67
N ARG A 111 -4.92 -8.32 5.57
CA ARG A 111 -6.30 -7.92 5.26
C ARG A 111 -6.68 -6.70 6.09
N LEU A 112 -7.07 -5.64 5.41
CA LEU A 112 -7.69 -4.45 5.96
C LEU A 112 -9.20 -4.54 5.78
N SER A 113 -9.93 -4.68 6.88
CA SER A 113 -11.41 -4.67 6.88
C SER A 113 -11.94 -3.43 7.60
N PRO A 114 -12.94 -2.73 7.03
CA PRO A 114 -13.65 -1.69 7.76
C PRO A 114 -14.43 -2.30 8.94
N GLN A 115 -14.55 -1.55 10.04
CA GLN A 115 -15.38 -1.89 11.18
C GLN A 115 -16.22 -0.68 11.61
N TRP A 116 -17.27 -0.91 12.38
CA TRP A 116 -18.06 0.17 12.95
C TRP A 116 -17.17 1.07 13.82
N GLY A 117 -16.99 2.32 13.42
CA GLY A 117 -16.13 3.27 14.13
C GLY A 117 -14.63 3.16 13.83
N GLY A 118 -14.21 2.38 12.83
CA GLY A 118 -12.83 2.42 12.34
C GLY A 118 -12.43 1.30 11.37
N ALA A 119 -11.25 0.71 11.55
CA ALA A 119 -10.71 -0.34 10.68
C ALA A 119 -9.93 -1.40 11.47
N SER A 120 -9.77 -2.58 10.89
CA SER A 120 -8.95 -3.68 11.42
C SER A 120 -7.97 -4.14 10.36
N LEU A 121 -6.68 -4.19 10.69
CA LEU A 121 -5.61 -4.73 9.85
C LEU A 121 -5.08 -6.02 10.48
N ALA A 122 -5.41 -7.15 9.87
CA ALA A 122 -4.93 -8.46 10.26
C ALA A 122 -3.78 -8.91 9.36
N TRP A 123 -2.70 -9.39 9.95
CA TRP A 123 -1.59 -10.03 9.25
C TRP A 123 -1.71 -11.54 9.38
N ALA A 124 -1.39 -12.26 8.30
CA ALA A 124 -1.28 -13.70 8.35
C ALA A 124 -0.04 -14.11 9.15
N ASP A 125 -0.12 -15.30 9.74
CA ASP A 125 1.00 -15.92 10.42
C ASP A 125 2.11 -16.22 9.40
N GLY A 126 3.33 -15.82 9.74
CA GLY A 126 4.45 -15.88 8.82
C GLY A 126 5.77 -15.62 9.50
N GLN A 127 6.83 -15.92 8.77
CA GLN A 127 8.20 -15.65 9.16
C GLN A 127 8.91 -14.94 8.00
N SER A 128 9.69 -13.92 8.34
CA SER A 128 10.47 -13.15 7.38
C SER A 128 11.81 -12.74 8.01
N GLN A 129 12.83 -12.57 7.17
CA GLN A 129 14.19 -12.29 7.57
C GLN A 129 14.65 -10.99 6.92
N TRP A 130 14.83 -9.94 7.71
CA TRP A 130 15.15 -8.61 7.21
C TRP A 130 16.60 -8.25 7.53
N PRO A 131 17.42 -7.78 6.57
CA PRO A 131 18.76 -7.30 6.85
C PRO A 131 18.71 -6.15 7.86
N ALA A 132 19.38 -6.32 9.00
CA ALA A 132 19.42 -5.31 10.05
C ALA A 132 20.03 -4.00 9.54
N ALA A 133 20.94 -4.09 8.56
CA ALA A 133 21.54 -2.96 7.86
C ALA A 133 20.50 -1.99 7.27
N LEU A 134 19.29 -2.46 6.94
CA LEU A 134 18.21 -1.60 6.46
C LEU A 134 17.83 -0.52 7.50
N LEU A 135 17.90 -0.85 8.80
CA LEU A 135 17.59 0.09 9.89
C LEU A 135 18.55 1.28 9.93
N ALA A 136 19.80 1.11 9.48
CA ALA A 136 20.76 2.22 9.43
C ALA A 136 20.25 3.37 8.53
N GLY A 137 19.43 3.05 7.53
CA GLY A 137 18.79 4.03 6.66
C GLY A 137 17.84 4.97 7.39
N LEU A 138 17.25 4.57 8.52
CA LEU A 138 16.30 5.38 9.30
C LEU A 138 16.97 6.57 10.03
N GLY A 139 18.29 6.72 9.93
CA GLY A 139 19.03 7.82 10.57
C GLY A 139 19.40 7.52 12.03
N THR A 140 19.63 8.55 12.82
CA THR A 140 20.02 8.39 14.24
C THR A 140 18.84 7.89 15.08
N PRO A 141 19.05 6.94 16.00
CA PRO A 141 20.33 6.36 16.46
C PRO A 141 20.85 5.16 15.64
N TRP A 142 20.05 4.60 14.73
CA TRP A 142 20.36 3.36 14.01
C TRP A 142 21.60 3.45 13.14
N ASN A 143 21.83 4.62 12.51
CA ASN A 143 23.02 4.89 11.72
C ASN A 143 24.30 4.71 12.55
N SER A 144 24.30 5.14 13.81
CA SER A 144 25.46 5.03 14.70
C SER A 144 25.64 3.62 15.27
N LEU A 145 24.54 2.86 15.44
CA LEU A 145 24.60 1.48 15.93
C LEU A 145 25.02 0.48 14.84
N ALA A 146 24.82 0.84 13.57
CA ALA A 146 25.16 0.02 12.40
C ALA A 146 24.81 -1.48 12.60
N PRO A 147 23.55 -1.81 12.93
CA PRO A 147 23.18 -3.17 13.31
C PRO A 147 23.44 -4.13 12.15
N GLN A 148 24.09 -5.26 12.45
CA GLN A 148 24.51 -6.27 11.48
C GLN A 148 23.71 -7.57 11.65
N GLY A 149 23.67 -8.38 10.60
CA GLY A 149 22.94 -9.66 10.57
C GLY A 149 21.51 -9.55 10.05
N ASN A 150 20.73 -10.61 10.29
CA ASN A 150 19.35 -10.74 9.83
C ASN A 150 18.39 -10.75 11.02
N LEU A 151 17.37 -9.91 10.97
CA LEU A 151 16.27 -9.83 11.93
C LEU A 151 15.18 -10.82 11.53
N GLN A 152 14.80 -11.73 12.43
CA GLN A 152 13.77 -12.72 12.13
C GLN A 152 12.42 -12.25 12.68
N LEU A 153 11.59 -11.69 11.80
CA LEU A 153 10.25 -11.29 12.16
C LEU A 153 9.29 -12.47 12.03
N ALA A 154 8.76 -12.94 13.16
CA ALA A 154 7.70 -13.95 13.22
C ALA A 154 6.39 -13.32 13.74
N THR A 155 5.33 -13.42 12.94
CA THR A 155 3.98 -12.96 13.29
C THR A 155 3.09 -14.14 13.65
N ARG A 156 2.30 -14.00 14.72
CA ARG A 156 1.20 -14.93 15.05
C ARG A 156 -0.02 -14.17 15.54
N GLY A 157 -1.12 -14.29 14.81
CA GLY A 157 -2.41 -13.67 15.11
C GLY A 157 -2.33 -12.14 15.23
N LEU A 158 -1.43 -11.51 14.48
CA LEU A 158 -1.17 -10.08 14.61
C LEU A 158 -2.32 -9.27 14.00
N VAL A 159 -3.04 -8.54 14.85
CA VAL A 159 -4.16 -7.69 14.45
C VAL A 159 -3.99 -6.30 15.05
N ILE A 160 -4.16 -5.28 14.23
CA ILE A 160 -4.20 -3.88 14.63
C ILE A 160 -5.62 -3.38 14.41
N ASP A 161 -6.29 -2.99 15.48
CA ASP A 161 -7.63 -2.41 15.41
C ASP A 161 -7.57 -0.91 15.72
N TRP A 162 -8.23 -0.13 14.88
CA TRP A 162 -8.51 1.28 15.13
C TRP A 162 -10.01 1.43 15.39
N ASN A 163 -10.38 1.87 16.59
CA ASN A 163 -11.77 2.13 16.95
C ASN A 163 -11.87 3.46 17.69
N ALA A 164 -12.66 4.40 17.16
CA ALA A 164 -12.94 5.70 17.78
C ALA A 164 -11.67 6.46 18.24
N GLY A 165 -10.60 6.42 17.43
CA GLY A 165 -9.33 7.10 17.72
C GLY A 165 -8.38 6.34 18.65
N ARG A 166 -8.74 5.15 19.12
CA ARG A 166 -7.85 4.25 19.86
C ARG A 166 -7.30 3.17 18.92
N MET A 167 -5.99 2.97 18.99
CA MET A 167 -5.31 1.84 18.37
C MET A 167 -5.11 0.73 19.43
N THR A 168 -5.52 -0.49 19.13
CA THR A 168 -5.20 -1.68 19.93
C THR A 168 -4.45 -2.69 19.09
N LEU A 169 -3.46 -3.35 19.69
CA LEU A 169 -2.66 -4.40 19.07
C LEU A 169 -2.98 -5.73 19.76
N ALA A 170 -3.34 -6.75 18.99
CA ALA A 170 -3.53 -8.12 19.45
C ALA A 170 -2.55 -9.05 18.72
N GLY A 171 -2.22 -10.17 19.36
CA GLY A 171 -1.27 -11.17 18.83
C GLY A 171 0.17 -10.92 19.24
N GLN A 172 1.11 -11.50 18.49
CA GLN A 172 2.55 -11.41 18.76
C GLN A 172 3.35 -11.16 17.48
N ALA A 173 4.33 -10.27 17.60
CA ALA A 173 5.41 -10.07 16.65
C ALA A 173 6.73 -10.22 17.41
N ARG A 174 7.55 -11.20 17.02
CA ARG A 174 8.86 -11.45 17.64
C ARG A 174 9.96 -11.17 16.61
N LEU A 175 11.07 -10.59 17.08
CA LEU A 175 12.25 -10.17 16.33
C LEU A 175 13.47 -10.98 16.76
#